data_AF-A0A4Z1NL47-F1
#
_entry.id   AF-A0A4Z1NL47-F1
#
_cell.length_a   1.000
_cell.length_b   1.000
_cell.length_c   1.000
_cell.angle_alpha   90.00
_cell.angle_beta   90.00
_cell.angle_gamma   90.00
#
_symmetry.space_group_name_H-M   'P 1'
#
loop_
_entity.id
_entity.type
_entity.pdbx_description
1 polymer ?
#
loop_
_entity_poly.entity_id
_entity_poly.type
_entity_poly.pdbx_seq_one_letter_code
_entity_poly.pdbx_strand_id
1 'polypeptide(L)'
;MHLMYCPGPDGKRRYTLKKILDGEVSKSAHPARFSPDDKYSRHRVTLKKRYGLLLTQQSTYKPTQMIEAKPIAQVEAKPETKTETKSEVVKIEKKVKVEPKKSKR
;
A
#
# COMPACT_ATOMS: atom_id res chain seq x y z
N MET A 1 22.26 17.32 3.74
CA MET A 1 22.04 18.01 5.03
C MET A 1 22.21 17.02 6.16
N HIS A 2 22.99 17.35 7.19
CA HIS A 2 23.31 16.42 8.28
C HIS A 2 22.40 16.56 9.51
N LEU A 3 21.71 17.69 9.64
CA LEU A 3 20.82 17.91 10.77
C LEU A 3 19.50 17.15 10.56
N MET A 4 19.19 16.31 11.54
CA MET A 4 18.00 15.47 11.59
C MET A 4 17.15 15.83 12.81
N TYR A 5 15.89 15.38 12.84
CA TYR A 5 15.03 15.53 14.00
C TYR A 5 14.04 14.38 14.16
N CYS A 6 13.58 14.18 15.41
CA CYS A 6 12.41 13.37 15.74
C CYS A 6 11.36 14.25 16.46
N PRO A 7 10.05 13.99 16.27
CA PRO A 7 9.00 14.67 17.01
C PRO A 7 8.99 14.21 18.48
N GLY A 8 9.14 15.14 19.42
CA GLY A 8 9.02 14.83 20.85
C GLY A 8 7.56 14.77 21.33
N PRO A 9 7.31 14.23 22.54
CA PRO A 9 5.98 14.18 23.14
C PRO A 9 5.37 15.58 23.34
N ASP A 10 6.21 16.59 23.56
CA ASP A 10 5.80 17.99 23.77
C ASP A 10 5.43 18.71 22.44
N GLY A 11 5.41 17.99 21.31
CA GLY A 11 5.22 18.56 19.97
C GLY A 11 6.43 19.36 19.43
N LYS A 12 7.48 19.51 20.24
CA LYS A 12 8.75 20.15 19.85
C LYS A 12 9.67 19.17 19.13
N ARG A 13 10.52 19.70 18.23
CA ARG A 13 11.51 18.91 17.49
C ARG A 13 12.76 18.68 18.35
N ARG A 14 13.20 17.43 18.49
CA ARG A 14 14.50 17.07 19.09
C ARG A 14 15.52 16.88 17.97
N TYR A 15 16.54 17.72 17.92
CA TYR A 15 17.55 17.70 16.86
C TYR A 15 18.67 16.71 17.16
N THR A 16 19.19 16.07 16.11
CA THR A 16 20.25 15.07 16.20
C THR A 16 21.02 14.97 14.88
N LEU A 17 22.23 14.41 14.92
CA LEU A 17 22.98 14.01 13.73
C LEU A 17 22.82 12.51 13.41
N LYS A 18 22.21 11.75 14.32
CA LYS A 18 21.99 10.32 14.15
C LYS A 18 20.81 10.05 13.21
N LYS A 19 20.92 9.01 12.38
CA LYS A 19 19.84 8.54 11.48
C LYS A 19 18.73 7.77 12.20
N ILE A 20 19.05 7.20 13.36
CA ILE A 20 18.12 6.45 14.21
C ILE A 20 18.31 6.96 15.63
N LEU A 21 17.21 7.29 16.30
CA LEU A 21 17.19 7.72 17.69
C LEU A 21 16.04 6.98 18.38
N ASP A 22 16.34 6.23 19.44
CA ASP A 22 15.37 5.46 20.24
C ASP A 22 14.46 4.52 19.41
N GLY A 23 15.02 3.95 18.34
CA GLY A 23 14.29 3.06 17.42
C GLY A 23 13.45 3.78 16.35
N GLU A 24 13.29 5.11 16.43
CA GLU A 24 12.63 5.91 15.40
C GLU A 24 13.64 6.39 14.35
N VAL A 25 13.23 6.33 13.07
CA VAL A 25 14.01 6.88 11.96
C VAL A 25 13.89 8.41 11.95
N SER A 26 15.02 9.09 12.07
CA SER A 26 15.04 10.55 12.10
C SER A 26 14.77 11.16 10.72
N LYS A 27 14.13 12.33 10.70
CA LYS A 27 13.75 13.06 9.48
C LYS A 27 14.70 14.22 9.25
N SER A 28 14.92 14.62 7.99
CA SER A 28 15.71 15.82 7.67
C SER A 28 15.09 17.04 8.33
N ALA A 29 15.89 17.81 9.07
CA ALA A 29 15.44 19.07 9.67
C ALA A 29 15.21 20.17 8.62
N HIS A 30 15.74 19.99 7.42
CA HIS A 30 15.67 20.96 6.34
C HIS A 30 14.51 20.63 5.39
N PRO A 31 13.74 21.64 4.95
CA PRO A 31 12.67 21.44 3.99
C PRO A 31 13.22 21.00 2.63
N ALA A 32 12.35 20.37 1.82
CA ALA A 32 12.68 20.06 0.44
C ALA A 32 12.96 21.36 -0.34
N ARG A 33 14.01 21.36 -1.17
CA ARG A 33 14.38 22.52 -1.99
C ARG A 33 13.26 22.88 -2.95
N PHE A 34 12.86 24.15 -2.94
CA PHE A 34 11.98 24.69 -3.98
C PHE A 34 12.79 24.94 -5.27
N SER A 35 12.21 24.54 -6.40
CA SER A 35 12.78 24.80 -7.73
C SER A 35 11.64 25.31 -8.61
N PRO A 36 11.78 26.48 -9.26
CA PRO A 36 10.76 27.00 -10.17
C PRO A 36 10.47 26.06 -11.36
N ASP A 37 11.48 25.29 -11.76
CA ASP A 37 11.50 24.32 -12.86
C ASP A 37 11.13 22.88 -12.42
N ASP A 38 10.50 22.71 -11.25
CA ASP A 38 10.11 21.39 -10.74
C ASP A 38 9.12 20.66 -11.68
N LYS A 39 9.65 19.77 -12.51
CA LYS A 39 8.93 18.90 -13.46
C LYS A 39 7.83 18.05 -12.80
N TYR A 40 7.95 17.73 -11.52
CA TYR A 40 7.00 16.88 -10.79
C TYR A 40 5.97 17.65 -9.97
N SER A 41 5.94 18.98 -10.09
CA SER A 41 4.95 19.86 -9.44
C SER A 41 3.50 19.42 -9.71
N ARG A 42 3.14 19.17 -10.99
CA ARG A 42 1.81 18.68 -11.39
C ARG A 42 1.46 17.34 -10.72
N HIS A 43 2.40 16.40 -10.71
CA HIS A 43 2.20 15.07 -10.12
C HIS A 43 1.94 15.17 -8.60
N ARG A 44 2.71 16.00 -7.90
CA ARG A 44 2.54 16.24 -6.46
C ARG A 44 1.16 16.82 -6.14
N VAL A 45 0.69 17.79 -6.90
CA VAL A 45 -0.64 18.38 -6.71
C VAL A 45 -1.75 17.36 -6.98
N THR A 46 -1.65 16.58 -8.07
CA THR A 46 -2.63 15.53 -8.39
C THR A 46 -2.71 14.46 -7.30
N LEU A 47 -1.59 14.02 -6.76
CA LEU A 47 -1.56 13.08 -5.64
C LEU A 47 -2.27 13.65 -4.40
N LYS A 48 -1.94 14.88 -4.01
CA LYS A 48 -2.61 15.55 -2.88
C LYS A 48 -4.12 15.66 -3.10
N LYS A 49 -4.56 15.99 -4.32
CA LYS A 49 -5.99 16.07 -4.70
C LYS A 49 -6.73 14.74 -4.52
N ARG A 50 -6.13 13.63 -4.96
CA ARG A 50 -6.75 12.29 -4.89
C ARG A 50 -6.97 11.80 -3.46
N TYR A 51 -6.04 12.13 -2.56
CA TYR A 51 -6.12 11.74 -1.16
C TYR A 51 -6.79 12.79 -0.26
N GLY A 52 -7.36 13.86 -0.82
CA GLY A 52 -8.01 14.91 -0.02
C GLY A 52 -7.05 15.72 0.87
N LEU A 53 -5.74 15.70 0.57
CA LEU A 53 -4.70 16.32 1.40
C LEU A 53 -4.46 17.80 1.06
N LEU A 54 -5.19 18.38 0.09
CA LEU A 54 -5.14 19.82 -0.13
C LEU A 54 -5.87 20.56 0.97
N LEU A 55 -5.29 21.68 1.41
CA LEU A 55 -5.88 22.53 2.45
C LEU A 55 -7.31 22.99 2.08
N THR A 56 -7.57 23.21 0.80
CA THR A 56 -8.89 23.59 0.27
C THR A 56 -9.94 22.47 0.34
N GLN A 57 -9.53 21.21 0.51
CA GLN A 57 -10.42 20.05 0.59
C GLN A 57 -10.73 19.64 2.04
N GLN A 58 -9.91 20.05 3.02
CA GLN A 58 -9.99 19.58 4.40
C GLN A 58 -11.28 19.97 5.13
N SER A 59 -11.95 21.06 4.78
CA SER A 59 -13.26 21.43 5.37
C SER A 59 -14.38 20.42 5.04
N THR A 60 -14.28 19.79 3.88
CA THR A 60 -15.26 18.81 3.37
C THR A 60 -14.87 17.36 3.64
N TYR A 61 -13.62 17.13 4.06
CA TYR A 61 -13.09 15.78 4.24
C TYR A 61 -13.57 15.18 5.58
N LYS A 62 -14.61 14.35 5.51
CA LYS A 62 -14.94 13.39 6.57
C LYS A 62 -14.03 12.17 6.35
N PRO A 63 -13.02 11.90 7.21
CA PRO A 63 -12.32 10.64 7.09
C PRO A 63 -13.35 9.53 7.28
N THR A 64 -13.62 8.76 6.22
CA THR A 64 -14.36 7.50 6.36
C THR A 64 -13.63 6.71 7.42
N GLN A 65 -14.32 6.45 8.54
CA GLN A 65 -13.77 5.65 9.63
C GLN A 65 -13.20 4.39 8.98
N MET A 66 -11.91 4.17 9.18
CA MET A 66 -11.26 2.94 8.73
C MET A 66 -12.08 1.82 9.34
N ILE A 67 -12.68 0.98 8.50
CA ILE A 67 -13.47 -0.17 8.94
C ILE A 67 -12.52 -0.96 9.85
N GLU A 68 -12.77 -0.91 11.16
CA GLU A 68 -12.11 -1.78 12.11
C GLU A 68 -12.31 -3.19 11.59
N ALA A 69 -11.21 -3.87 11.27
CA ALA A 69 -11.26 -5.25 10.82
C ALA A 69 -11.98 -6.05 11.92
N LYS A 70 -13.25 -6.38 11.66
CA LYS A 70 -14.09 -7.16 12.56
C LYS A 70 -13.32 -8.46 12.85
N PRO A 71 -13.02 -8.78 14.13
CA PRO A 71 -12.23 -9.98 14.42
C PRO A 71 -13.01 -11.19 13.89
N ILE A 72 -12.32 -12.00 13.09
CA ILE A 72 -12.82 -13.27 12.59
C ILE A 72 -13.19 -14.10 13.82
N ALA A 73 -14.49 -14.29 14.04
CA ALA A 73 -14.99 -15.13 15.12
C ALA A 73 -14.37 -16.52 14.98
N GLN A 74 -13.88 -17.04 16.09
CA GLN A 74 -13.32 -18.38 16.23
C GLN A 74 -14.35 -19.40 15.72
N VAL A 75 -14.02 -20.11 14.65
CA VAL A 75 -14.76 -21.29 14.24
C VAL A 75 -14.30 -22.41 15.17
N GLU A 76 -15.09 -22.63 16.22
CA GLU A 76 -14.98 -23.81 17.07
C GLU A 76 -15.28 -25.05 16.23
N ALA A 77 -14.30 -25.95 16.19
CA ALA A 77 -14.42 -27.26 15.60
C ALA A 77 -15.40 -28.13 16.42
N LYS A 78 -16.37 -28.76 15.75
CA LYS A 78 -17.05 -30.01 16.16
C LYS A 78 -17.88 -30.59 15.00
N PRO A 79 -18.23 -31.89 15.02
CA PRO A 79 -17.58 -32.87 14.15
C PRO A 79 -18.50 -33.49 13.08
N GLU A 80 -17.84 -34.23 12.19
CA GLU A 80 -18.29 -35.15 11.14
C GLU A 80 -19.76 -35.63 11.17
N THR A 81 -20.43 -35.51 10.01
CA THR A 81 -21.43 -36.48 9.55
C THR A 81 -21.16 -36.84 8.09
N LYS A 82 -20.98 -38.14 7.84
CA LYS A 82 -20.84 -38.76 6.52
C LYS A 82 -22.23 -39.04 5.96
N THR A 83 -22.47 -38.73 4.69
CA THR A 83 -23.27 -39.56 3.76
C THR A 83 -22.93 -39.22 2.31
N GLU A 84 -23.02 -40.24 1.48
CA GLU A 84 -22.48 -40.40 0.13
C GLU A 84 -23.26 -39.62 -0.95
N THR A 85 -22.63 -39.33 -2.11
CA THR A 85 -22.92 -40.04 -3.38
C THR A 85 -22.24 -39.44 -4.61
N LYS A 86 -21.65 -40.36 -5.40
CA LYS A 86 -21.46 -40.38 -6.86
C LYS A 86 -20.43 -39.43 -7.50
N SER A 87 -19.27 -40.03 -7.78
CA SER A 87 -18.28 -39.63 -8.77
C SER A 87 -18.75 -39.92 -10.19
N GLU A 88 -18.81 -38.90 -11.04
CA GLU A 88 -18.90 -39.07 -12.50
C GLU A 88 -17.59 -38.58 -13.13
N VAL A 89 -16.90 -39.50 -13.80
CA VAL A 89 -15.61 -39.32 -14.45
C VAL A 89 -15.85 -38.75 -15.84
N VAL A 90 -15.37 -37.54 -16.13
CA VAL A 90 -15.24 -37.05 -17.51
C VAL A 90 -13.78 -36.67 -17.77
N LYS A 91 -13.09 -37.56 -18.49
CA LYS A 91 -11.81 -37.30 -19.15
C LYS A 91 -12.03 -36.27 -20.27
N ILE A 92 -11.26 -35.18 -20.26
CA ILE A 92 -11.10 -34.35 -21.46
C ILE A 92 -9.61 -34.26 -21.77
N GLU A 93 -9.24 -34.82 -22.91
CA GLU A 93 -7.90 -34.93 -23.45
C GLU A 93 -7.37 -33.56 -23.92
N LYS A 94 -6.09 -33.31 -23.61
CA LYS A 94 -5.32 -32.17 -24.12
C LYS A 94 -5.01 -32.36 -25.60
N LYS A 95 -5.44 -31.45 -26.46
CA LYS A 95 -4.97 -31.35 -27.85
C LYS A 95 -4.10 -30.11 -28.01
N VAL A 96 -2.78 -30.31 -27.88
CA VAL A 96 -1.75 -29.31 -28.22
C VAL A 96 -1.66 -29.22 -29.74
N LYS A 97 -1.87 -28.03 -30.32
CA LYS A 97 -1.65 -27.76 -31.74
C LYS A 97 -0.35 -26.98 -31.90
N VAL A 98 0.66 -27.66 -32.46
CA VAL A 98 1.94 -27.08 -32.86
C VAL A 98 1.80 -26.55 -34.30
N GLU A 99 2.19 -25.30 -34.55
CA GLU A 99 2.25 -24.71 -35.89
C GLU A 99 3.61 -24.97 -36.55
N PRO A 100 3.68 -25.33 -37.85
CA PRO A 100 4.94 -25.52 -38.55
C PRO A 100 5.45 -24.22 -39.19
N LYS A 101 6.74 -23.94 -38.99
CA LYS A 101 7.50 -22.86 -39.64
C LYS A 101 7.57 -23.11 -41.15
N LYS A 102 7.11 -22.17 -41.98
CA LYS A 102 7.37 -22.19 -43.44
C LYS A 102 8.69 -21.50 -43.76
N SER A 103 9.52 -22.22 -44.50
CA SER A 103 10.82 -21.79 -45.03
C SER A 103 10.68 -20.91 -46.27
N LYS A 104 11.73 -20.11 -46.49
CA LYS A 104 11.93 -19.10 -47.53
C LYS A 104 11.69 -19.59 -48.97
N ARG A 105 11.21 -18.68 -49.81
CA ARG A 105 11.63 -18.45 -51.19
C ARG A 105 12.00 -16.99 -51.34
#